data_AF-A0A1G4Z6S2-F1
#
_entry.id   AF-A0A1G4Z6S2-F1
#
_cell.length_a   1.000
_cell.length_b   1.000
_cell.length_c   1.000
_cell.angle_alpha   90.00
_cell.angle_beta   90.00
_cell.angle_gamma   90.00
#
_symmetry.space_group_name_H-M   'P 1'
#
loop_
_entity.id
_entity.type
_entity.pdbx_description
1 polymer ?
#
loop_
_entity_poly.entity_id
_entity_poly.type
_entity_poly.pdbx_seq_one_letter_code
_entity_poly.pdbx_strand_id
1 'polypeptide(L)'
;MHGTGNQVDAPAKSDQGFWRKFFHHIIETWPEAVLVAAVITIMHHFGWINAIDRYAYIVIANLSTLSPPALAEDSSLKALSPVVVGIDPQTYNEVYLERSPLDRCVIRDHLSKIYDLKPKLVVVDLDLSPGPEPPKRDKYKRSNGTICQNQLDNFIKEQACKGNKIVIAAPFGDKWTEAQEEWVCQMELANVRFGSARLPVEYGVVLSHYSAPNTMAQTAKALWNGETVTGVCRPERISEKHGAVNCLDGKRDLGKNSANSFQPSEASIAILNFSAVPAVLREIELKEWDEKKKEIQSDKVVFFGATYGEDDKHLTPIDELYGVHIHAAAFVSAFNEVKELNTFLGHIPMFLIDIGFALIFGIVIAKCWGGYFNRRLDTESAIKQQLAPLWVIGLFLGVLIWTLVLLWISLYLLGKFGIWTSPVPIAIGMLFESFVSGSVSEAIHAKQELNNQQSHSVPDVTTGLWQSLKKSVKNFAYLDCQQLWKGKEESEALILLGQSHRAWLGIVWNGKREPGAAIVLVLRRLIWLGIVVFAFYAMYHGSYHHS
;
A
#
# COMPACT_ATOMS: atom_id res chain seq x y z
N MET A 1 80.53 2.10 -9.75
CA MET A 1 79.69 3.26 -9.41
C MET A 1 78.29 3.01 -9.94
N HIS A 2 77.41 2.48 -9.09
CA HIS A 2 76.00 2.25 -9.39
C HIS A 2 75.21 3.52 -9.06
N GLY A 3 74.63 4.15 -10.08
CA GLY A 3 73.65 5.21 -9.90
C GLY A 3 72.25 4.60 -9.76
N THR A 4 71.78 4.43 -8.53
CA THR A 4 70.38 4.13 -8.22
C THR A 4 69.55 5.39 -8.47
N GLY A 5 68.95 5.49 -9.66
CA GLY A 5 67.98 6.52 -9.96
C GLY A 5 66.71 6.29 -9.15
N ASN A 6 66.42 7.20 -8.22
CA ASN A 6 65.17 7.24 -7.48
C ASN A 6 64.00 7.42 -8.46
N GLN A 7 63.27 6.32 -8.70
CA GLN A 7 61.99 6.32 -9.37
C GLN A 7 60.98 6.94 -8.39
N VAL A 8 60.68 8.23 -8.58
CA VAL A 8 59.66 8.94 -7.81
C VAL A 8 58.31 8.37 -8.24
N ASP A 9 57.69 7.57 -7.37
CA ASP A 9 56.34 7.05 -7.58
C ASP A 9 55.38 8.22 -7.80
N ALA A 10 54.89 8.35 -9.03
CA ALA A 10 53.88 9.35 -9.36
C ALA A 10 52.64 9.09 -8.49
N PRO A 11 52.08 10.13 -7.84
CA PRO A 11 50.92 9.96 -6.96
C PRO A 11 49.79 9.30 -7.75
N ALA A 12 49.22 8.24 -7.18
CA ALA A 12 48.12 7.50 -7.77
C ALA A 12 47.03 8.48 -8.22
N LYS A 13 46.81 8.60 -9.54
CA LYS A 13 45.71 9.34 -10.17
C LYS A 13 44.36 8.62 -9.89
N SER A 14 44.05 8.27 -8.65
CA SER A 14 43.10 7.18 -8.37
C SER A 14 41.63 7.57 -8.39
N ASP A 15 41.17 8.72 -7.88
CA ASP A 15 39.70 8.85 -7.65
C ASP A 15 39.00 10.08 -8.24
N GLN A 16 39.72 11.09 -8.73
CA GLN A 16 39.08 12.29 -9.29
C GLN A 16 38.33 12.04 -10.62
N GLY A 17 38.71 10.99 -11.37
CA GLY A 17 38.09 10.65 -12.64
C GLY A 17 36.70 10.01 -12.50
N PHE A 18 36.50 9.19 -11.46
CA PHE A 18 35.24 8.47 -11.26
C PHE A 18 34.11 9.43 -10.88
N TRP A 19 34.31 10.26 -9.85
CA TRP A 19 33.29 11.21 -9.39
C TRP A 19 32.89 12.20 -10.47
N ARG A 20 33.85 12.69 -11.27
CA ARG A 20 33.54 13.61 -12.37
C ARG A 20 32.65 12.95 -13.42
N LYS A 21 32.94 11.70 -13.81
CA LYS A 21 32.10 10.94 -14.74
C LYS A 21 30.72 10.64 -14.16
N PHE A 22 30.68 10.26 -12.88
CA PHE A 22 29.44 9.99 -12.17
C PHE A 22 28.53 11.22 -12.10
N PHE A 23 29.05 12.37 -11.66
CA PHE A 23 28.27 13.61 -11.61
C PHE A 23 27.87 14.10 -12.99
N HIS A 24 28.74 13.98 -13.99
CA HIS A 24 28.37 14.35 -15.36
C HIS A 24 27.15 13.57 -15.83
N HIS A 25 27.13 12.26 -15.54
CA HIS A 25 26.02 11.40 -15.90
C HIS A 25 24.73 11.72 -15.13
N ILE A 26 24.82 12.04 -13.83
CA ILE A 26 23.67 12.54 -13.05
C ILE A 26 23.10 13.81 -13.69
N ILE A 27 23.97 14.75 -14.09
CA ILE A 27 23.55 16.04 -14.67
C ILE A 27 22.85 15.87 -16.03
N GLU A 28 23.13 14.77 -16.74
CA GLU A 28 22.48 14.45 -18.00
C GLU A 28 21.16 13.70 -17.79
N THR A 29 21.09 12.77 -16.83
CA THR A 29 19.93 11.88 -16.63
C THR A 29 18.89 12.41 -15.63
N TRP A 30 19.20 13.40 -14.79
CA TRP A 30 18.24 13.90 -13.80
C TRP A 30 16.92 14.44 -14.39
N PRO A 31 16.83 15.05 -15.60
CA PRO A 31 15.55 15.52 -16.12
C PRO A 31 14.60 14.36 -16.45
N GLU A 32 15.14 13.24 -16.90
CA GLU A 32 14.40 12.01 -17.19
C GLU A 32 13.93 11.37 -15.88
N ALA A 33 14.81 11.26 -14.89
CA ALA A 33 14.48 10.75 -13.56
C ALA A 33 13.38 11.58 -12.88
N VAL A 34 13.48 12.92 -12.92
CA VAL A 34 12.45 13.82 -12.38
C VAL A 34 11.12 13.68 -13.12
N LEU A 35 11.16 13.50 -14.45
CA LEU A 35 9.94 13.30 -15.23
C LEU A 35 9.23 12.01 -14.83
N VAL A 36 9.96 10.90 -14.76
CA VAL A 36 9.39 9.59 -14.39
C VAL A 36 8.83 9.65 -12.98
N ALA A 37 9.58 10.18 -12.01
CA ALA A 37 9.10 10.36 -10.65
C ALA A 37 7.84 11.24 -10.59
N ALA A 38 7.77 12.31 -11.39
CA ALA A 38 6.62 13.21 -11.40
C ALA A 38 5.38 12.54 -11.99
N VAL A 39 5.53 11.81 -13.10
CA VAL A 39 4.44 11.04 -13.72
C VAL A 39 3.92 9.99 -12.74
N ILE A 40 4.81 9.20 -12.13
CA ILE A 40 4.41 8.16 -11.16
C ILE A 40 3.71 8.78 -9.95
N THR A 41 4.20 9.91 -9.44
CA THR A 41 3.55 10.65 -8.35
C THR A 41 2.14 11.09 -8.72
N ILE A 42 1.95 11.64 -9.92
CA ILE A 42 0.62 12.00 -10.44
C ILE A 42 -0.27 10.76 -10.53
N MET A 43 0.24 9.66 -11.08
CA MET A 43 -0.52 8.42 -11.22
C MET A 43 -0.95 7.85 -9.86
N HIS A 44 -0.11 7.92 -8.82
CA HIS A 44 -0.50 7.55 -7.45
C HIS A 44 -1.58 8.48 -6.91
N HIS A 45 -1.44 9.80 -7.11
CA HIS A 45 -2.42 10.77 -6.64
C HIS A 45 -3.82 10.52 -7.22
N PHE A 46 -3.92 10.11 -8.48
CA PHE A 46 -5.19 9.73 -9.12
C PHE A 46 -5.55 8.25 -8.94
N GLY A 47 -4.76 7.47 -8.20
CA GLY A 47 -4.98 6.05 -7.97
C GLY A 47 -4.87 5.16 -9.21
N TRP A 48 -4.32 5.65 -10.33
CA TRP A 48 -4.22 4.90 -11.59
C TRP A 48 -3.31 3.68 -11.51
N ILE A 49 -2.37 3.69 -10.57
CA ILE A 49 -1.43 2.58 -10.33
C ILE A 49 -1.71 1.82 -9.03
N ASN A 50 -2.83 2.10 -8.36
CA ASN A 50 -3.20 1.37 -7.14
C ASN A 50 -3.29 -0.13 -7.38
N ALA A 51 -3.76 -0.57 -8.56
CA ALA A 51 -3.77 -1.99 -8.91
C ALA A 51 -2.36 -2.61 -8.86
N ILE A 52 -1.37 -1.93 -9.46
CA ILE A 52 0.03 -2.39 -9.47
C ILE A 52 0.59 -2.43 -8.04
N ASP A 53 0.32 -1.40 -7.24
CA ASP A 53 0.76 -1.34 -5.84
C ASP A 53 0.13 -2.46 -5.00
N ARG A 54 -1.15 -2.74 -5.19
CA ARG A 54 -1.85 -3.81 -4.47
C ARG A 54 -1.34 -5.20 -4.88
N TYR A 55 -1.05 -5.44 -6.15
CA TYR A 55 -0.41 -6.70 -6.56
C TYR A 55 1.01 -6.85 -5.99
N ALA A 56 1.81 -5.78 -6.00
CA ALA A 56 3.12 -5.78 -5.37
C ALA A 56 2.99 -6.04 -3.86
N TYR A 57 2.00 -5.43 -3.21
CA TYR A 57 1.71 -5.63 -1.81
C TYR A 57 1.32 -7.08 -1.49
N ILE A 58 0.47 -7.73 -2.30
CA ILE A 58 0.11 -9.15 -2.12
C ILE A 58 1.38 -10.02 -2.05
N VAL A 59 2.30 -9.84 -3.00
CA VAL A 59 3.53 -10.62 -3.06
C VAL A 59 4.40 -10.35 -1.84
N ILE A 60 4.59 -9.08 -1.46
CA ILE A 60 5.44 -8.72 -0.32
C ILE A 60 4.81 -9.14 1.01
N ALA A 61 3.49 -8.96 1.18
CA ALA A 61 2.76 -9.37 2.38
C ALA A 61 2.83 -10.89 2.58
N ASN A 62 2.66 -11.68 1.50
CA ASN A 62 2.86 -13.13 1.55
C ASN A 62 4.30 -13.48 1.97
N LEU A 63 5.31 -12.89 1.31
CA LEU A 63 6.72 -13.15 1.66
C LEU A 63 7.08 -12.70 3.08
N SER A 64 6.39 -11.69 3.61
CA SER A 64 6.62 -11.18 4.96
C SER A 64 6.23 -12.15 6.06
N THR A 65 5.36 -13.12 5.78
CA THR A 65 4.97 -14.14 6.76
C THR A 65 5.95 -15.29 6.87
N LEU A 66 6.82 -15.48 5.86
CA LEU A 66 7.91 -16.44 5.91
C LEU A 66 9.06 -15.97 6.79
N SER A 67 9.18 -14.66 7.01
CA SER A 67 10.19 -14.09 7.89
C SER A 67 9.60 -14.00 9.30
N PRO A 68 10.26 -14.57 10.35
CA PRO A 68 9.80 -14.36 11.71
C PRO A 68 9.80 -12.86 11.97
N PRO A 69 8.64 -12.26 12.28
CA PRO A 69 8.54 -10.82 12.36
C PRO A 69 9.45 -10.37 13.51
N ALA A 70 10.33 -9.39 13.27
CA ALA A 70 11.08 -8.74 14.34
C ALA A 70 10.12 -8.19 15.42
N LEU A 71 8.89 -7.86 14.99
CA LEU A 71 7.77 -7.45 15.82
C LEU A 71 7.22 -8.56 16.76
N ALA A 72 7.46 -9.85 16.50
CA ALA A 72 7.11 -10.90 17.46
C ALA A 72 7.95 -10.82 18.75
N GLU A 73 9.09 -10.14 18.74
CA GLU A 73 9.85 -9.90 19.97
C GLU A 73 9.30 -8.74 20.80
N ASP A 74 8.42 -7.91 20.24
CA ASP A 74 7.77 -6.83 20.97
C ASP A 74 6.80 -7.41 22.02
N SER A 75 7.15 -7.23 23.29
CA SER A 75 6.35 -7.69 24.42
C SER A 75 4.96 -7.04 24.45
N SER A 76 4.82 -5.83 23.90
CA SER A 76 3.53 -5.15 23.81
C SER A 76 2.59 -5.84 22.82
N LEU A 77 3.10 -6.33 21.68
CA LEU A 77 2.30 -7.06 20.69
C LEU A 77 1.95 -8.47 21.17
N LYS A 78 2.86 -9.14 21.89
CA LYS A 78 2.55 -10.42 22.57
C LYS A 78 1.46 -10.29 23.63
N ALA A 79 1.37 -9.12 24.29
CA ALA A 79 0.28 -8.88 25.23
C ALA A 79 -1.09 -8.81 24.51
N LEU A 80 -1.12 -8.33 23.25
CA LEU A 80 -2.35 -8.22 22.46
C LEU A 80 -2.91 -9.56 22.00
N SER A 81 -2.06 -10.57 21.74
CA SER A 81 -2.39 -11.89 21.16
C SER A 81 -3.86 -12.29 21.24
N PRO A 82 -4.69 -11.89 20.25
CA PRO A 82 -6.10 -12.17 20.28
C PRO A 82 -6.32 -13.67 20.03
N VAL A 83 -7.32 -14.21 20.70
CA VAL A 83 -7.76 -15.59 20.50
C VAL A 83 -9.02 -15.55 19.65
N VAL A 84 -8.97 -16.20 18.50
CA VAL A 84 -10.13 -16.47 17.65
C VAL A 84 -10.76 -17.78 18.12
N VAL A 85 -12.01 -17.70 18.55
CA VAL A 85 -12.86 -18.84 18.89
C VAL A 85 -13.83 -19.03 17.73
N GLY A 86 -13.54 -20.00 16.88
CA GLY A 86 -14.29 -20.26 15.66
C GLY A 86 -15.41 -21.28 15.87
N ILE A 87 -16.59 -20.98 15.34
CA ILE A 87 -17.59 -22.02 15.08
C ILE A 87 -17.09 -22.81 13.87
N ASP A 88 -16.52 -23.99 14.10
CA ASP A 88 -15.98 -24.82 13.02
C ASP A 88 -17.11 -25.52 12.22
N PRO A 89 -16.81 -26.06 11.02
CA PRO A 89 -17.82 -26.71 10.18
C PRO A 89 -18.53 -27.90 10.84
N GLN A 90 -17.84 -28.64 11.72
CA GLN A 90 -18.44 -29.76 12.43
C GLN A 90 -19.43 -29.24 13.49
N THR A 91 -19.05 -28.24 14.27
CA THR A 91 -19.96 -27.58 15.24
C THR A 91 -21.16 -26.95 14.54
N TYR A 92 -20.96 -26.33 13.37
CA TYR A 92 -22.05 -25.77 12.57
C TYR A 92 -23.06 -26.84 12.11
N ASN A 93 -22.56 -27.99 11.67
CA ASN A 93 -23.40 -29.10 11.23
C ASN A 93 -24.12 -29.79 12.42
N GLU A 94 -23.35 -30.25 13.41
CA GLU A 94 -23.86 -31.11 14.47
C GLU A 94 -24.65 -30.35 15.54
N VAL A 95 -24.22 -29.13 15.89
CA VAL A 95 -24.81 -28.35 16.99
C VAL A 95 -25.78 -27.29 16.47
N TYR A 96 -25.40 -26.56 15.41
CA TYR A 96 -26.24 -25.53 14.82
C TYR A 96 -27.18 -26.05 13.71
N LEU A 97 -27.06 -27.32 13.32
CA LEU A 97 -27.92 -27.99 12.33
C LEU A 97 -27.95 -27.29 10.97
N GLU A 98 -26.82 -26.68 10.59
CA GLU A 98 -26.64 -25.94 9.33
C GLU A 98 -27.69 -24.83 9.13
N ARG A 99 -28.08 -24.14 10.22
CA ARG A 99 -29.12 -23.10 10.20
C ARG A 99 -28.51 -21.70 10.17
N SER A 100 -29.08 -20.85 9.32
CA SER A 100 -28.89 -19.40 9.35
C SER A 100 -30.27 -18.71 9.41
N PRO A 101 -30.50 -17.79 10.37
CA PRO A 101 -29.60 -17.40 11.45
C PRO A 101 -29.33 -18.54 12.44
N LEU A 102 -28.19 -18.49 13.11
CA LEU A 102 -27.78 -19.46 14.13
C LEU A 102 -28.72 -19.48 15.35
N ASP A 103 -28.88 -20.64 15.98
CA ASP A 103 -29.68 -20.77 17.20
C ASP A 103 -29.10 -19.90 18.34
N ARG A 104 -29.90 -18.93 18.79
CA ARG A 104 -29.50 -17.93 19.79
C ARG A 104 -29.29 -18.54 21.19
N CYS A 105 -29.99 -19.62 21.54
CA CYS A 105 -29.77 -20.33 22.79
C CYS A 105 -28.39 -21.01 22.79
N VAL A 106 -28.01 -21.64 21.68
CA VAL A 106 -26.68 -22.26 21.52
C VAL A 106 -25.57 -21.20 21.54
N ILE A 107 -25.75 -20.06 20.84
CA ILE A 107 -24.80 -18.93 20.91
C ILE A 107 -24.61 -18.47 22.36
N ARG A 108 -25.70 -18.28 23.11
CA ARG A 108 -25.63 -17.89 24.53
C ARG A 108 -24.79 -18.88 25.33
N ASP A 109 -24.99 -20.18 25.14
CA ASP A 109 -24.27 -21.21 25.89
C ASP A 109 -22.77 -21.20 25.55
N HIS A 110 -22.40 -20.97 24.28
CA HIS A 110 -21.00 -20.79 23.88
C HIS A 110 -20.39 -19.51 24.45
N LEU A 111 -21.10 -18.38 24.38
CA LEU A 111 -20.65 -17.13 25.00
C LEU A 111 -20.49 -17.28 26.52
N SER A 112 -21.38 -18.00 27.20
CA SER A 112 -21.26 -18.28 28.63
C SER A 112 -19.93 -18.95 28.96
N LYS A 113 -19.55 -19.98 28.20
CA LYS A 113 -18.26 -20.65 28.37
C LYS A 113 -17.08 -19.70 28.18
N ILE A 114 -17.17 -18.79 27.20
CA ILE A 114 -16.13 -17.77 26.96
C ILE A 114 -16.04 -16.79 28.14
N TYR A 115 -17.17 -16.29 28.63
CA TYR A 115 -17.19 -15.34 29.77
C TYR A 115 -16.75 -15.98 31.09
N ASP A 116 -16.89 -17.29 31.28
CA ASP A 116 -16.39 -18.00 32.46
C ASP A 116 -14.85 -17.90 32.59
N LEU A 117 -14.14 -17.68 31.47
CA LEU A 117 -12.69 -17.45 31.43
C LEU A 117 -12.30 -16.00 31.76
N LYS A 118 -13.30 -15.12 31.93
CA LYS A 118 -13.14 -13.68 32.23
C LYS A 118 -12.16 -12.96 31.29
N PRO A 119 -12.33 -13.07 29.95
CA PRO A 119 -11.48 -12.34 29.02
C PRO A 119 -11.60 -10.83 29.22
N LYS A 120 -10.54 -10.09 28.90
CA LYS A 120 -10.51 -8.63 29.05
C LYS A 120 -11.47 -7.92 28.09
N LEU A 121 -11.70 -8.53 26.93
CA LEU A 121 -12.61 -8.03 25.89
C LEU A 121 -13.13 -9.21 25.06
N VAL A 122 -14.43 -9.23 24.78
CA VAL A 122 -15.05 -10.14 23.83
C VAL A 122 -15.54 -9.35 22.62
N VAL A 123 -15.16 -9.79 21.43
CA VAL A 123 -15.60 -9.25 20.14
C VAL A 123 -16.40 -10.35 19.45
N VAL A 124 -17.65 -10.08 19.08
CA VAL A 124 -18.53 -11.06 18.44
C VAL A 124 -18.76 -10.67 16.99
N ASP A 125 -18.18 -11.43 16.08
CA ASP A 125 -18.32 -11.31 14.64
C ASP A 125 -19.43 -12.23 14.12
N LEU A 126 -20.64 -11.97 14.59
CA LEU A 126 -21.87 -12.64 14.17
C LEU A 126 -22.99 -11.61 14.20
N ASP A 127 -23.90 -11.66 13.23
CA ASP A 127 -25.13 -10.87 13.32
C ASP A 127 -26.04 -11.44 14.42
N LEU A 128 -26.03 -10.78 15.58
CA LEU A 128 -26.86 -11.10 16.73
C LEU A 128 -28.17 -10.33 16.77
N SER A 129 -28.42 -9.49 15.77
CA SER A 129 -29.61 -8.65 15.75
C SER A 129 -30.89 -9.48 15.61
N PRO A 130 -32.05 -8.96 16.06
CA PRO A 130 -33.33 -9.61 15.88
C PRO A 130 -33.62 -9.82 14.39
N GLY A 131 -33.75 -11.07 13.98
CA GLY A 131 -34.04 -11.47 12.61
C GLY A 131 -35.36 -12.24 12.50
N PRO A 132 -35.86 -12.46 11.28
CA PRO A 132 -36.98 -13.37 11.07
C PRO A 132 -36.64 -14.76 11.59
N GLU A 133 -37.60 -15.43 12.24
CA GLU A 133 -37.38 -16.80 12.73
C GLU A 133 -36.98 -17.70 11.55
N PRO A 134 -35.97 -18.58 11.71
CA PRO A 134 -35.54 -19.47 10.64
C PRO A 134 -36.71 -20.34 10.16
N PRO A 135 -36.79 -20.64 8.86
CA PRO A 135 -37.87 -21.45 8.30
C PRO A 135 -37.94 -22.82 8.98
N LYS A 136 -39.16 -23.26 9.29
CA LYS A 136 -39.43 -24.50 10.03
C LYS A 136 -39.01 -25.72 9.22
N ARG A 137 -37.77 -26.21 9.41
CA ARG A 137 -37.29 -27.41 8.71
C ARG A 137 -37.69 -28.73 9.39
N ASP A 138 -37.93 -28.77 10.70
CA ASP A 138 -38.19 -30.04 11.40
C ASP A 138 -39.33 -30.02 12.43
N LYS A 139 -39.99 -31.18 12.57
CA LYS A 139 -41.00 -31.51 13.60
C LYS A 139 -40.45 -31.59 15.03
N TYR A 140 -39.15 -31.39 15.23
CA TYR A 140 -38.52 -31.45 16.54
C TYR A 140 -38.71 -30.14 17.32
N LYS A 141 -38.99 -30.30 18.63
CA LYS A 141 -39.41 -29.29 19.61
C LYS A 141 -38.92 -27.87 19.30
N ARG A 142 -39.90 -26.97 19.10
CA ARG A 142 -39.74 -25.51 19.10
C ARG A 142 -38.81 -25.08 20.26
N SER A 143 -37.61 -24.62 19.96
CA SER A 143 -37.09 -23.48 20.70
C SER A 143 -37.90 -22.27 20.22
N ASN A 144 -38.56 -21.57 21.13
CA ASN A 144 -39.30 -20.36 20.78
C ASN A 144 -38.23 -19.29 20.45
N GLY A 145 -38.03 -18.98 19.17
CA GLY A 145 -36.89 -18.17 18.71
C GLY A 145 -36.82 -16.83 19.43
N THR A 146 -37.97 -16.24 19.71
CA THR A 146 -38.12 -15.02 20.52
C THR A 146 -37.61 -15.22 21.96
N ILE A 147 -37.89 -16.36 22.61
CA ILE A 147 -37.36 -16.66 23.95
C ILE A 147 -35.85 -16.79 23.92
N CYS A 148 -35.29 -17.50 22.93
CA CYS A 148 -33.84 -17.65 22.81
C CYS A 148 -33.14 -16.32 22.52
N GLN A 149 -33.72 -15.46 21.66
CA GLN A 149 -33.20 -14.11 21.43
C GLN A 149 -33.21 -13.29 22.73
N ASN A 150 -34.34 -13.24 23.45
CA ASN A 150 -34.44 -12.52 24.72
C ASN A 150 -33.44 -13.03 25.78
N GLN A 151 -33.23 -14.35 25.84
CA GLN A 151 -32.27 -14.95 26.75
C GLN A 151 -30.82 -14.59 26.39
N LEU A 152 -30.47 -14.60 25.10
CA LEU A 152 -29.17 -14.15 24.63
C LEU A 152 -28.97 -12.65 24.92
N ASP A 153 -29.98 -11.83 24.64
CA ASP A 153 -29.90 -10.39 24.82
C ASP A 153 -29.72 -10.02 26.29
N ASN A 154 -30.50 -10.63 27.18
CA ASN A 154 -30.38 -10.43 28.63
C ASN A 154 -29.02 -10.89 29.14
N PHE A 155 -28.52 -12.04 28.66
CA PHE A 155 -27.20 -12.54 29.02
C PHE A 155 -26.09 -11.54 28.63
N ILE A 156 -26.09 -11.04 27.40
CA ILE A 156 -25.10 -10.07 26.92
C ILE A 156 -25.16 -8.78 27.75
N LYS A 157 -26.37 -8.25 27.99
CA LYS A 157 -26.59 -7.07 28.83
C LYS A 157 -26.02 -7.32 30.23
N GLU A 158 -26.38 -8.41 30.89
CA GLU A 158 -25.87 -8.77 32.22
C GLU A 158 -24.35 -8.85 32.27
N GLN A 159 -23.69 -9.43 31.26
CA GLN A 159 -22.23 -9.49 31.21
C GLN A 159 -21.61 -8.10 31.06
N ALA A 160 -22.15 -7.23 30.20
CA ALA A 160 -21.68 -5.86 30.07
C ALA A 160 -21.87 -5.06 31.38
N CYS A 161 -22.96 -5.30 32.09
CA CYS A 161 -23.27 -4.68 33.38
C CYS A 161 -22.38 -5.16 34.52
N LYS A 162 -21.83 -6.39 34.43
CA LYS A 162 -20.77 -6.89 35.32
C LYS A 162 -19.40 -6.25 35.03
N GLY A 163 -19.32 -5.35 34.04
CA GLY A 163 -18.10 -4.64 33.66
C GLY A 163 -17.30 -5.33 32.55
N ASN A 164 -17.80 -6.43 31.97
CA ASN A 164 -17.15 -7.06 30.83
C ASN A 164 -17.25 -6.14 29.61
N LYS A 165 -16.15 -5.99 28.88
CA LYS A 165 -16.14 -5.20 27.64
C LYS A 165 -16.61 -6.08 26.49
N ILE A 166 -17.58 -5.60 25.73
CA ILE A 166 -18.20 -6.36 24.63
C ILE A 166 -18.29 -5.47 23.39
N VAL A 167 -17.79 -5.97 22.26
CA VAL A 167 -18.06 -5.44 20.93
C VAL A 167 -18.85 -6.47 20.15
N ILE A 168 -19.93 -6.07 19.49
CA ILE A 168 -20.73 -6.93 18.63
C ILE A 168 -20.73 -6.33 17.22
N ALA A 169 -20.74 -7.19 16.21
CA ALA A 169 -21.04 -6.78 14.85
C ALA A 169 -22.36 -5.99 14.82
N ALA A 170 -22.35 -4.83 14.18
CA ALA A 170 -23.61 -4.14 13.91
C ALA A 170 -24.50 -4.95 12.96
N PRO A 171 -25.83 -4.76 13.01
CA PRO A 171 -26.75 -5.51 12.16
C PRO A 171 -26.33 -5.46 10.69
N PHE A 172 -26.33 -6.61 10.04
CA PHE A 172 -25.91 -6.71 8.64
C PHE A 172 -26.95 -6.06 7.73
N GLY A 173 -26.47 -5.48 6.62
CA GLY A 173 -27.30 -4.76 5.65
C GLY A 173 -27.11 -3.24 5.67
N ASP A 174 -27.65 -2.57 4.65
CA ASP A 174 -27.57 -1.11 4.50
C ASP A 174 -28.68 -0.36 5.24
N LYS A 175 -29.79 -1.04 5.54
CA LYS A 175 -30.96 -0.46 6.20
C LYS A 175 -31.37 -1.34 7.36
N TRP A 176 -31.34 -0.78 8.55
CA TRP A 176 -31.81 -1.44 9.76
C TRP A 176 -33.32 -1.29 9.88
N THR A 177 -33.97 -2.33 10.38
CA THR A 177 -35.37 -2.27 10.79
C THR A 177 -35.52 -1.49 12.09
N GLU A 178 -36.71 -0.99 12.40
CA GLU A 178 -37.01 -0.31 13.67
C GLU A 178 -36.66 -1.20 14.89
N ALA A 179 -36.93 -2.52 14.79
CA ALA A 179 -36.58 -3.48 15.84
C ALA A 179 -35.05 -3.62 16.03
N GLN A 180 -34.27 -3.58 14.94
CA GLN A 180 -32.81 -3.61 15.03
C GLN A 180 -32.25 -2.30 15.61
N GLU A 181 -32.79 -1.13 15.21
CA GLU A 181 -32.42 0.16 15.79
C GLU A 181 -32.71 0.19 17.30
N GLU A 182 -33.89 -0.26 17.71
CA GLU A 182 -34.27 -0.35 19.11
C GLU A 182 -33.37 -1.33 19.89
N TRP A 183 -33.07 -2.49 19.32
CA TRP A 183 -32.15 -3.47 19.92
C TRP A 183 -30.74 -2.91 20.11
N VAL A 184 -30.17 -2.25 19.08
CA VAL A 184 -28.88 -1.55 19.19
C VAL A 184 -28.91 -0.54 20.33
N CYS A 185 -29.97 0.27 20.40
CA CYS A 185 -30.15 1.25 21.47
C CYS A 185 -30.18 0.62 22.87
N GLN A 186 -30.94 -0.46 23.05
CA GLN A 186 -31.01 -1.16 24.33
C GLN A 186 -29.68 -1.80 24.72
N MET A 187 -28.92 -2.31 23.76
CA MET A 187 -27.59 -2.90 23.98
C MET A 187 -26.56 -1.83 24.38
N GLU A 188 -26.56 -0.68 23.71
CA GLU A 188 -25.64 0.41 24.03
C GLU A 188 -25.88 1.03 25.41
N LEU A 189 -27.15 1.13 25.83
CA LEU A 189 -27.52 1.51 27.19
C LEU A 189 -26.96 0.54 28.23
N ALA A 190 -26.86 -0.74 27.90
CA ALA A 190 -26.23 -1.77 28.74
C ALA A 190 -24.70 -1.80 28.63
N ASN A 191 -24.06 -0.80 28.00
CA ASN A 191 -22.62 -0.70 27.80
C ASN A 191 -22.01 -1.70 26.79
N VAL A 192 -22.84 -2.29 25.92
CA VAL A 192 -22.35 -3.01 24.73
C VAL A 192 -21.93 -1.99 23.67
N ARG A 193 -20.90 -2.30 22.89
CA ARG A 193 -20.50 -1.48 21.73
C ARG A 193 -20.69 -2.23 20.44
N PHE A 194 -20.90 -1.47 19.37
CA PHE A 194 -21.06 -2.00 18.03
C PHE A 194 -19.87 -1.60 17.17
N GLY A 195 -19.49 -2.48 16.27
CA GLY A 195 -18.47 -2.21 15.26
C GLY A 195 -18.85 -2.79 13.90
N SER A 196 -18.47 -2.11 12.83
CA SER A 196 -18.79 -2.54 11.47
C SER A 196 -17.93 -3.75 11.13
N ALA A 197 -18.58 -4.86 10.77
CA ALA A 197 -17.94 -6.08 10.29
C ALA A 197 -17.65 -6.05 8.77
N ARG A 198 -17.85 -4.91 8.10
CA ARG A 198 -17.57 -4.81 6.66
C ARG A 198 -16.06 -4.90 6.42
N LEU A 199 -15.68 -5.69 5.43
CA LEU A 199 -14.31 -5.82 4.95
C LEU A 199 -14.19 -5.20 3.54
N PRO A 200 -13.16 -4.37 3.29
CA PRO A 200 -12.89 -3.89 1.94
C PRO A 200 -12.26 -5.02 1.11
N VAL A 201 -12.98 -5.45 0.06
CA VAL A 201 -12.47 -6.43 -0.90
C VAL A 201 -11.94 -5.67 -2.12
N GLU A 202 -10.62 -5.66 -2.28
CA GLU A 202 -9.93 -4.99 -3.37
C GLU A 202 -9.40 -6.03 -4.36
N TYR A 203 -9.83 -5.98 -5.62
CA TYR A 203 -9.44 -6.95 -6.65
C TYR A 203 -9.70 -8.42 -6.27
N GLY A 204 -10.75 -8.67 -5.47
CA GLY A 204 -11.10 -10.01 -4.98
C GLY A 204 -10.29 -10.49 -3.78
N VAL A 205 -9.44 -9.63 -3.19
CA VAL A 205 -8.58 -9.95 -2.05
C VAL A 205 -8.80 -8.93 -0.93
N VAL A 206 -8.80 -9.38 0.33
CA VAL A 206 -8.84 -8.49 1.49
C VAL A 206 -7.41 -8.11 1.87
N LEU A 207 -7.02 -6.89 1.52
CA LEU A 207 -5.67 -6.34 1.76
C LEU A 207 -5.63 -5.30 2.88
N SER A 208 -6.80 -4.76 3.19
CA SER A 208 -6.96 -3.57 4.00
C SER A 208 -8.14 -3.74 4.96
N HIS A 209 -8.28 -2.82 5.90
CA HIS A 209 -9.43 -2.71 6.78
C HIS A 209 -9.84 -1.25 6.89
N TYR A 210 -11.14 -1.01 7.15
CA TYR A 210 -11.59 0.33 7.47
C TYR A 210 -11.00 0.77 8.83
N SER A 211 -10.47 1.99 8.89
CA SER A 211 -9.88 2.60 10.09
C SER A 211 -10.78 3.67 10.72
N ALA A 212 -12.01 3.82 10.24
CA ALA A 212 -13.02 4.67 10.88
C ALA A 212 -13.30 4.21 12.33
N PRO A 213 -13.62 5.12 13.28
CA PRO A 213 -13.81 4.76 14.69
C PRO A 213 -14.91 3.74 14.96
N ASN A 214 -15.91 3.66 14.08
CA ASN A 214 -17.05 2.76 14.18
C ASN A 214 -16.80 1.35 13.60
N THR A 215 -15.58 1.03 13.19
CA THR A 215 -15.24 -0.31 12.68
C THR A 215 -14.98 -1.25 13.85
N MET A 216 -15.19 -2.56 13.64
CA MET A 216 -15.03 -3.56 14.70
C MET A 216 -13.63 -3.52 15.33
N ALA A 217 -12.59 -3.46 14.50
CA ALA A 217 -11.20 -3.39 14.97
C ALA A 217 -10.91 -2.14 15.80
N GLN A 218 -11.35 -0.95 15.34
CA GLN A 218 -11.09 0.32 16.04
C GLN A 218 -11.91 0.44 17.33
N THR A 219 -13.16 -0.02 17.32
CA THR A 219 -13.99 -0.09 18.53
C THR A 219 -13.38 -1.03 19.57
N ALA A 220 -12.90 -2.19 19.14
CA ALA A 220 -12.20 -3.13 20.01
C ALA A 220 -10.90 -2.53 20.57
N LYS A 221 -10.08 -1.86 19.74
CA LYS A 221 -8.87 -1.14 20.17
C LYS A 221 -9.17 -0.07 21.21
N ALA A 222 -10.16 0.78 20.97
CA ALA A 222 -10.57 1.82 21.89
C ALA A 222 -11.01 1.23 23.25
N LEU A 223 -11.88 0.21 23.24
CA LEU A 223 -12.29 -0.46 24.48
C LEU A 223 -11.12 -1.15 25.19
N TRP A 224 -10.19 -1.78 24.45
CA TRP A 224 -9.00 -2.39 25.01
C TRP A 224 -8.13 -1.38 25.76
N ASN A 225 -7.94 -0.19 25.17
CA ASN A 225 -7.22 0.95 25.77
C ASN A 225 -7.98 1.62 26.92
N GLY A 226 -9.25 1.28 27.14
CA GLY A 226 -10.11 1.91 28.15
C GLY A 226 -10.68 3.25 27.71
N GLU A 227 -10.68 3.54 26.41
CA GLU A 227 -11.27 4.73 25.82
C GLU A 227 -12.80 4.63 25.81
N THR A 228 -13.47 5.76 25.90
CA THR A 228 -14.93 5.82 25.80
C THR A 228 -15.32 5.85 24.33
N VAL A 229 -15.89 4.74 23.84
CA VAL A 229 -16.50 4.70 22.50
C VAL A 229 -17.90 5.33 22.58
N THR A 230 -18.16 6.30 21.70
CA THR A 230 -19.49 6.89 21.54
C THR A 230 -20.43 5.89 20.88
N GLY A 231 -21.62 5.72 21.47
CA GLY A 231 -22.68 4.92 20.87
C GLY A 231 -23.31 5.60 19.65
N VAL A 232 -24.06 4.82 18.88
CA VAL A 232 -24.81 5.26 17.69
C VAL A 232 -26.25 5.60 18.04
N CYS A 233 -26.77 5.06 19.13
CA CYS A 233 -28.14 5.28 19.55
C CYS A 233 -28.42 6.74 19.88
N ARG A 234 -29.53 7.25 19.34
CA ARG A 234 -30.08 8.54 19.76
C ARG A 234 -31.05 8.32 20.92
N PRO A 235 -30.77 8.86 22.12
CA PRO A 235 -31.64 8.68 23.28
C PRO A 235 -33.06 9.24 23.06
N GLU A 236 -33.22 10.20 22.15
CA GLU A 236 -34.51 10.84 21.84
C GLU A 236 -35.57 9.86 21.28
N ARG A 237 -35.18 8.69 20.76
CA ARG A 237 -36.12 7.68 20.24
C ARG A 237 -36.53 6.62 21.25
N ILE A 238 -35.87 6.53 22.40
CA ILE A 238 -36.22 5.53 23.40
C ILE A 238 -37.46 6.04 24.14
N SER A 239 -38.64 5.61 23.67
CA SER A 239 -39.90 5.92 24.36
C SER A 239 -39.80 5.39 25.80
N GLU A 240 -40.21 6.19 26.79
CA GLU A 240 -40.23 5.89 28.24
C GLU A 240 -40.86 4.53 28.61
N LYS A 241 -41.54 3.84 27.67
CA LYS A 241 -42.26 2.58 27.91
C LYS A 241 -41.38 1.37 28.22
N HIS A 242 -40.10 1.36 27.86
CA HIS A 242 -39.24 0.23 28.15
C HIS A 242 -38.45 0.52 29.42
N GLY A 243 -38.80 -0.18 30.52
CA GLY A 243 -38.08 -0.14 31.79
C GLY A 243 -36.66 -0.63 31.63
N ALA A 244 -35.80 0.23 31.09
CA ALA A 244 -34.45 -0.11 30.69
C ALA A 244 -33.67 -0.58 31.92
N VAL A 245 -32.98 -1.71 31.78
CA VAL A 245 -31.97 -2.15 32.73
C VAL A 245 -30.83 -1.15 32.63
N ASN A 246 -30.91 -0.11 33.45
CA ASN A 246 -29.90 0.93 33.49
C ASN A 246 -28.78 0.42 34.39
N CYS A 247 -27.75 -0.16 33.79
CA CYS A 247 -26.58 -0.67 34.54
C CYS A 247 -25.67 0.44 35.06
N LEU A 248 -26.12 1.68 34.93
CA LEU A 248 -25.36 2.88 35.18
C LEU A 248 -26.19 3.76 36.12
N ASP A 249 -25.81 3.78 37.41
CA ASP A 249 -26.22 4.83 38.35
C ASP A 249 -25.56 6.19 38.02
N GLY A 250 -24.62 6.22 37.06
CA GLY A 250 -23.89 7.41 36.64
C GLY A 250 -24.43 8.02 35.35
N LYS A 251 -24.79 9.31 35.40
CA LYS A 251 -25.09 10.14 34.22
C LYS A 251 -23.94 10.03 33.21
N ARG A 252 -24.15 9.35 32.08
CA ARG A 252 -23.23 9.41 30.94
C ARG A 252 -23.67 10.50 29.97
N ASP A 253 -22.70 11.26 29.49
CA ASP A 253 -22.89 12.16 28.35
C ASP A 253 -23.03 11.33 27.08
N LEU A 254 -24.28 11.03 26.70
CA LEU A 254 -24.60 10.58 25.36
C LEU A 254 -24.35 11.77 24.42
N GLY A 255 -23.20 11.79 23.77
CA GLY A 255 -22.80 12.86 22.87
C GLY A 255 -23.85 13.09 21.77
N LYS A 256 -24.39 14.31 21.67
CA LYS A 256 -25.49 14.68 20.76
C LYS A 256 -25.14 14.70 19.26
N ASN A 257 -23.91 14.34 18.87
CA ASN A 257 -23.37 14.68 17.55
C ASN A 257 -23.12 13.51 16.57
N SER A 258 -23.52 12.26 16.86
CA SER A 258 -23.30 11.14 15.93
C SER A 258 -24.56 10.87 15.09
N ALA A 259 -24.69 11.60 13.99
CA ALA A 259 -25.82 11.49 13.06
C ALA A 259 -25.41 10.95 11.69
N ASN A 260 -24.39 10.10 11.59
CA ASN A 260 -24.01 9.53 10.30
C ASN A 260 -24.04 8.00 10.38
N SER A 261 -24.55 7.39 9.31
CA SER A 261 -24.76 5.96 9.14
C SER A 261 -23.61 5.10 9.63
N PHE A 262 -23.92 3.87 10.04
CA PHE A 262 -22.91 2.85 10.38
C PHE A 262 -22.04 2.39 9.19
N GLN A 263 -22.23 2.99 8.02
CA GLN A 263 -21.32 2.81 6.90
C GLN A 263 -19.97 3.44 7.29
N PRO A 264 -18.89 2.64 7.38
CA PRO A 264 -17.57 3.20 7.57
C PRO A 264 -17.33 4.19 6.43
N SER A 265 -16.82 5.38 6.76
CA SER A 265 -16.42 6.29 5.69
C SER A 265 -15.37 5.58 4.84
N GLU A 266 -15.64 5.38 3.55
CA GLU A 266 -14.66 4.84 2.60
C GLU A 266 -13.35 5.67 2.59
N ALA A 267 -13.40 6.90 3.12
CA ALA A 267 -12.30 7.81 3.29
C ALA A 267 -11.14 7.30 4.18
N SER A 268 -11.31 6.24 4.96
CA SER A 268 -10.25 5.74 5.86
C SER A 268 -10.05 4.23 5.75
N ILE A 269 -9.20 3.84 4.80
CA ILE A 269 -8.76 2.46 4.57
C ILE A 269 -7.29 2.36 5.00
N ALA A 270 -6.96 1.38 5.85
CA ALA A 270 -5.60 1.09 6.31
C ALA A 270 -5.18 -0.32 5.87
N ILE A 271 -3.91 -0.48 5.49
CA ILE A 271 -3.37 -1.78 5.08
C ILE A 271 -3.27 -2.72 6.28
N LEU A 272 -3.70 -3.98 6.11
CA LEU A 272 -3.57 -5.02 7.13
C LEU A 272 -2.11 -5.45 7.30
N ASN A 273 -1.59 -5.50 8.51
CA ASN A 273 -0.22 -5.93 8.77
C ASN A 273 -0.11 -7.46 8.86
N PHE A 274 -0.20 -8.14 7.72
CA PHE A 274 -0.12 -9.61 7.67
C PHE A 274 1.21 -10.19 8.20
N SER A 275 2.28 -9.40 8.27
CA SER A 275 3.55 -9.85 8.87
C SER A 275 3.42 -10.13 10.37
N ALA A 276 2.53 -9.43 11.08
CA ALA A 276 2.33 -9.59 12.51
C ALA A 276 1.30 -10.67 12.86
N VAL A 277 0.39 -11.00 11.94
CA VAL A 277 -0.79 -11.85 12.22
C VAL A 277 -0.41 -13.28 12.65
N PRO A 278 0.42 -14.04 11.90
CA PRO A 278 0.70 -15.44 12.23
C PRO A 278 1.40 -15.62 13.59
N ALA A 279 2.14 -14.61 14.05
CA ALA A 279 2.86 -14.67 15.31
C ALA A 279 1.97 -14.39 16.53
N VAL A 280 0.80 -13.78 16.33
CA VAL A 280 0.03 -13.14 17.40
C VAL A 280 -1.39 -13.73 17.51
N LEU A 281 -1.97 -14.19 16.40
CA LEU A 281 -3.30 -14.78 16.36
C LEU A 281 -3.25 -16.25 16.80
N ARG A 282 -4.13 -16.62 17.73
CA ARG A 282 -4.35 -18.02 18.12
C ARG A 282 -5.76 -18.44 17.76
N GLU A 283 -5.91 -19.64 17.23
CA GLU A 283 -7.21 -20.18 16.88
C GLU A 283 -7.58 -21.35 17.79
N ILE A 284 -8.83 -21.33 18.26
CA ILE A 284 -9.47 -22.39 19.01
C ILE A 284 -10.80 -22.68 18.34
N GLU A 285 -10.92 -23.84 17.72
CA GLU A 285 -12.20 -24.32 17.23
C GLU A 285 -13.09 -24.77 18.39
N LEU A 286 -14.40 -24.54 18.30
CA LEU A 286 -15.35 -24.91 19.36
C LEU A 286 -15.35 -26.42 19.65
N LYS A 287 -15.12 -27.28 18.65
CA LYS A 287 -14.99 -28.73 18.86
C LYS A 287 -13.83 -29.11 19.79
N GLU A 288 -12.80 -28.26 19.89
CA GLU A 288 -11.59 -28.45 20.70
C GLU A 288 -11.61 -27.62 22.00
N TRP A 289 -12.75 -26.97 22.29
CA TRP A 289 -12.87 -25.99 23.36
C TRP A 289 -12.38 -26.52 24.72
N ASP A 290 -12.80 -27.74 25.11
CA ASP A 290 -12.48 -28.28 26.43
C ASP A 290 -10.98 -28.55 26.64
N GLU A 291 -10.25 -28.84 25.55
CA GLU A 291 -8.82 -29.08 25.57
C GLU A 291 -8.04 -27.76 25.58
N LYS A 292 -8.41 -26.83 24.71
CA LYS A 292 -7.65 -25.60 24.43
C LYS A 292 -8.06 -24.37 25.24
N LYS A 293 -9.22 -24.37 25.92
CA LYS A 293 -9.70 -23.20 26.70
C LYS A 293 -8.70 -22.68 27.76
N LYS A 294 -7.77 -23.53 28.22
CA LYS A 294 -6.70 -23.13 29.16
C LYS A 294 -5.72 -22.13 28.57
N GLU A 295 -5.67 -22.02 27.24
CA GLU A 295 -4.83 -21.05 26.54
C GLU A 295 -5.40 -19.63 26.59
N ILE A 296 -6.71 -19.48 26.85
CA ILE A 296 -7.36 -18.19 27.01
C ILE A 296 -7.10 -17.70 28.43
N GLN A 297 -6.16 -16.76 28.56
CA GLN A 297 -5.91 -16.05 29.81
C GLN A 297 -6.92 -14.91 29.98
N SER A 298 -7.20 -14.52 31.23
CA SER A 298 -8.18 -13.47 31.54
C SER A 298 -7.81 -12.07 31.03
N ASP A 299 -6.55 -11.87 30.63
CA ASP A 299 -6.07 -10.62 30.06
C ASP A 299 -6.25 -10.53 28.54
N LYS A 300 -6.73 -11.58 27.86
CA LYS A 300 -6.79 -11.65 26.39
C LYS A 300 -8.07 -11.05 25.79
N VAL A 301 -7.96 -10.68 24.52
CA VAL A 301 -9.11 -10.39 23.66
C VAL A 301 -9.57 -11.69 23.01
N VAL A 302 -10.87 -11.96 23.03
CA VAL A 302 -11.47 -13.11 22.35
C VAL A 302 -12.35 -12.61 21.21
N PHE A 303 -12.04 -13.02 19.99
CA PHE A 303 -12.90 -12.85 18.82
C PHE A 303 -13.72 -14.13 18.66
N PHE A 304 -15.04 -14.02 18.63
CA PHE A 304 -15.95 -15.15 18.47
C PHE A 304 -16.76 -14.98 17.19
N GLY A 305 -16.69 -15.93 16.27
CA GLY A 305 -17.30 -15.80 14.94
C GLY A 305 -17.40 -17.12 14.18
N ALA A 306 -17.88 -17.03 12.95
CA ALA A 306 -17.96 -18.19 12.06
C ALA A 306 -16.57 -18.57 11.53
N THR A 307 -16.27 -19.87 11.49
CA THR A 307 -15.16 -20.44 10.72
C THR A 307 -15.68 -21.55 9.81
N TYR A 308 -16.88 -21.31 9.23
CA TYR A 308 -17.60 -22.19 8.32
C TYR A 308 -18.26 -21.37 7.20
N GLY A 309 -18.62 -22.05 6.11
CA GLY A 309 -19.32 -21.46 4.97
C GLY A 309 -18.37 -20.77 3.99
N GLU A 310 -18.68 -20.86 2.70
CA GLU A 310 -17.88 -20.23 1.65
C GLU A 310 -18.11 -18.71 1.56
N ASP A 311 -19.30 -18.24 1.98
CA ASP A 311 -19.66 -16.82 1.93
C ASP A 311 -18.86 -15.95 2.93
N ASP A 312 -18.29 -16.57 3.98
CA ASP A 312 -17.47 -15.89 4.99
C ASP A 312 -15.96 -16.07 4.75
N LYS A 313 -15.58 -16.83 3.72
CA LYS A 313 -14.18 -16.97 3.32
C LYS A 313 -13.76 -15.83 2.42
N HIS A 314 -12.60 -15.29 2.71
CA HIS A 314 -12.01 -14.21 1.95
C HIS A 314 -10.57 -14.57 1.58
N LEU A 315 -10.22 -14.35 0.31
CA LEU A 315 -8.84 -14.48 -0.13
C LEU A 315 -8.01 -13.35 0.50
N THR A 316 -6.88 -13.70 1.11
CA THR A 316 -5.91 -12.75 1.66
C THR A 316 -4.52 -13.03 1.06
N PRO A 317 -3.51 -12.18 1.30
CA PRO A 317 -2.16 -12.47 0.84
C PRO A 317 -1.56 -13.76 1.38
N ILE A 318 -2.04 -14.27 2.52
CA ILE A 318 -1.45 -15.44 3.18
C ILE A 318 -2.18 -16.73 2.83
N ASP A 319 -3.51 -16.71 2.85
CA ASP A 319 -4.40 -17.82 2.51
C ASP A 319 -5.86 -17.32 2.45
N GLU A 320 -6.81 -18.21 2.23
CA GLU A 320 -8.21 -17.97 2.54
C GLU A 320 -8.43 -17.90 4.05
N LEU A 321 -8.98 -16.79 4.54
CA LEU A 321 -9.30 -16.58 5.95
C LEU A 321 -10.79 -16.29 6.12
N TYR A 322 -11.36 -16.68 7.25
CA TYR A 322 -12.73 -16.31 7.61
C TYR A 322 -12.81 -14.85 8.10
N GLY A 323 -13.99 -14.24 8.05
CA GLY A 323 -14.22 -12.85 8.47
C GLY A 323 -13.68 -12.57 9.87
N VAL A 324 -13.91 -13.49 10.81
CA VAL A 324 -13.47 -13.37 12.20
C VAL A 324 -11.95 -13.31 12.35
N HIS A 325 -11.20 -14.09 11.54
CA HIS A 325 -9.74 -14.05 11.52
C HIS A 325 -9.23 -12.72 10.99
N ILE A 326 -9.89 -12.18 9.96
CA ILE A 326 -9.52 -10.88 9.38
C ILE A 326 -9.83 -9.75 10.35
N HIS A 327 -10.94 -9.81 11.10
CA HIS A 327 -11.23 -8.82 12.14
C HIS A 327 -10.24 -8.86 13.30
N ALA A 328 -9.80 -10.05 13.72
CA ALA A 328 -8.73 -10.19 14.70
C ALA A 328 -7.40 -9.64 14.15
N ALA A 329 -7.07 -9.91 12.88
CA ALA A 329 -5.91 -9.35 12.20
C ALA A 329 -5.98 -7.81 12.09
N ALA A 330 -7.16 -7.25 11.78
CA ALA A 330 -7.40 -5.82 11.73
C ALA A 330 -7.23 -5.16 13.11
N PHE A 331 -7.65 -5.83 14.18
CA PHE A 331 -7.41 -5.37 15.55
C PHE A 331 -5.91 -5.28 15.86
N VAL A 332 -5.12 -6.31 15.56
CA VAL A 332 -3.66 -6.27 15.74
C VAL A 332 -3.03 -5.18 14.87
N SER A 333 -3.46 -5.09 13.60
CA SER A 333 -3.00 -4.07 12.65
C SER A 333 -3.30 -2.65 13.12
N ALA A 334 -4.41 -2.43 13.84
CA ALA A 334 -4.73 -1.12 14.40
C ALA A 334 -3.75 -0.68 15.51
N PHE A 335 -3.03 -1.59 16.17
CA PHE A 335 -1.93 -1.22 17.09
C PHE A 335 -0.60 -1.04 16.38
N ASN A 336 -0.42 -1.68 15.22
CA ASN A 336 0.81 -1.66 14.44
C ASN A 336 0.49 -1.35 12.98
N GLU A 337 -0.01 -0.15 12.75
CA GLU A 337 -0.51 0.30 11.46
C GLU A 337 0.64 0.28 10.44
N VAL A 338 0.38 -0.32 9.28
CA VAL A 338 1.31 -0.24 8.16
C VAL A 338 1.29 1.20 7.66
N LYS A 339 2.40 1.89 7.87
CA LYS A 339 2.59 3.26 7.42
C LYS A 339 2.99 3.23 5.96
N GLU A 340 2.10 3.69 5.09
CA GLU A 340 2.49 4.02 3.73
C GLU A 340 3.52 5.16 3.80
N LEU A 341 4.69 4.98 3.16
CA LEU A 341 5.79 5.96 3.27
C LEU A 341 5.34 7.37 2.85
N ASN A 342 4.44 7.45 1.87
CA ASN A 342 3.84 8.69 1.37
C ASN A 342 3.13 9.48 2.48
N THR A 343 2.37 8.79 3.32
CA THR A 343 1.63 9.38 4.44
C THR A 343 2.56 9.70 5.61
N PHE A 344 3.58 8.86 5.84
CA PHE A 344 4.49 9.01 6.98
C PHE A 344 5.53 10.13 6.83
N LEU A 345 6.23 10.19 5.70
CA LEU A 345 7.25 11.21 5.43
C LEU A 345 6.68 12.44 4.71
N GLY A 346 5.44 12.36 4.25
CA GLY A 346 4.87 13.30 3.28
C GLY A 346 5.31 12.98 1.85
N HIS A 347 4.65 13.61 0.88
CA HIS A 347 4.91 13.32 -0.53
C HIS A 347 6.31 13.78 -1.01
N ILE A 348 6.88 14.81 -0.41
CA ILE A 348 8.16 15.40 -0.87
C ILE A 348 9.34 14.44 -0.66
N PRO A 349 9.58 13.86 0.55
CA PRO A 349 10.69 12.94 0.72
C PRO A 349 10.53 11.66 -0.11
N MET A 350 9.31 11.16 -0.31
CA MET A 350 9.07 10.04 -1.22
C MET A 350 9.50 10.40 -2.65
N PHE A 351 9.04 11.54 -3.16
CA PHE A 351 9.42 12.02 -4.48
C PHE A 351 10.94 12.11 -4.66
N LEU A 352 11.67 12.56 -3.62
CA LEU A 352 13.14 12.58 -3.63
C LEU A 352 13.76 11.18 -3.64
N ILE A 353 13.19 10.23 -2.90
CA ILE A 353 13.62 8.83 -2.91
C ILE A 353 13.41 8.22 -4.31
N ASP A 354 12.27 8.51 -4.94
CA ASP A 354 11.93 8.03 -6.27
C ASP A 354 12.89 8.59 -7.33
N ILE A 355 13.24 9.87 -7.24
CA ILE A 355 14.31 10.47 -8.07
C ILE A 355 15.64 9.75 -7.83
N GLY A 356 15.98 9.46 -6.57
CA GLY A 356 17.18 8.72 -6.22
C GLY A 356 17.23 7.34 -6.89
N PHE A 357 16.14 6.58 -6.82
CA PHE A 357 16.03 5.27 -7.47
C PHE A 357 16.08 5.40 -9.00
N ALA A 358 15.36 6.36 -9.58
CA ALA A 358 15.36 6.62 -11.01
C ALA A 358 16.77 6.98 -11.54
N LEU A 359 17.55 7.79 -10.81
CA LEU A 359 18.93 8.12 -11.17
C LEU A 359 19.85 6.89 -11.17
N ILE A 360 19.73 6.03 -10.15
CA ILE A 360 20.52 4.79 -10.09
C ILE A 360 20.18 3.88 -11.27
N PHE A 361 18.90 3.74 -11.58
CA PHE A 361 18.43 3.02 -12.76
C PHE A 361 19.00 3.61 -14.06
N GLY A 362 18.93 4.93 -14.22
CA GLY A 362 19.45 5.65 -15.38
C GLY A 362 20.92 5.35 -15.65
N ILE A 363 21.75 5.30 -14.60
CA ILE A 363 23.17 4.94 -14.72
C ILE A 363 23.37 3.53 -15.30
N VAL A 364 22.58 2.55 -14.83
CA VAL A 364 22.66 1.16 -15.33
C VAL A 364 22.21 1.11 -16.79
N ILE A 365 21.09 1.75 -17.09
CA ILE A 365 20.51 1.85 -18.44
C ILE A 365 21.52 2.43 -19.43
N ALA A 366 22.09 3.60 -19.14
CA ALA A 366 23.02 4.27 -20.04
C ALA A 366 24.29 3.45 -20.26
N LYS A 367 24.83 2.82 -19.21
CA LYS A 367 26.00 1.92 -19.36
C LYS A 367 25.70 0.75 -20.28
N CYS A 368 24.53 0.14 -20.17
CA CYS A 368 24.15 -0.98 -21.03
C CYS A 368 23.91 -0.55 -22.48
N TRP A 369 23.21 0.56 -22.70
CA TRP A 369 22.98 1.09 -24.06
C TRP A 369 24.27 1.58 -24.71
N GLY A 370 25.13 2.30 -23.99
CA GLY A 370 26.44 2.70 -24.48
C GLY A 370 27.30 1.47 -24.84
N GLY A 371 27.30 0.44 -23.98
CA GLY A 371 27.97 -0.83 -24.28
C GLY A 371 27.41 -1.55 -25.51
N TYR A 372 26.09 -1.53 -25.70
CA TYR A 372 25.40 -2.07 -26.85
C TYR A 372 25.81 -1.35 -28.14
N PHE A 373 25.66 -0.02 -28.20
CA PHE A 373 25.94 0.75 -29.42
C PHE A 373 27.42 0.77 -29.78
N ASN A 374 28.30 0.91 -28.79
CA ASN A 374 29.75 0.85 -29.03
C ASN A 374 30.17 -0.46 -29.68
N ARG A 375 29.57 -1.59 -29.29
CA ARG A 375 29.83 -2.89 -29.93
C ARG A 375 29.10 -3.05 -31.26
N ARG A 376 27.87 -2.56 -31.36
CA ARG A 376 27.04 -2.71 -32.56
C ARG A 376 27.59 -1.91 -33.75
N LEU A 377 28.20 -0.76 -33.47
CA LEU A 377 28.77 0.16 -34.46
C LEU A 377 30.28 -0.05 -34.68
N ASP A 378 30.93 -0.96 -33.94
CA ASP A 378 32.34 -1.28 -34.14
C ASP A 378 32.57 -1.92 -35.51
N THR A 379 33.25 -1.21 -36.42
CA THR A 379 33.53 -1.68 -37.79
C THR A 379 34.69 -2.67 -37.87
N GLU A 380 35.52 -2.77 -36.83
CA GLU A 380 36.76 -3.57 -36.86
C GLU A 380 36.52 -5.05 -36.54
N SER A 381 35.45 -5.39 -35.82
CA SER A 381 35.22 -6.76 -35.36
C SER A 381 33.76 -7.22 -35.47
N ALA A 382 33.49 -8.14 -36.40
CA ALA A 382 32.18 -8.79 -36.55
C ALA A 382 31.74 -9.54 -35.27
N ILE A 383 32.69 -10.11 -34.52
CA ILE A 383 32.41 -10.83 -33.26
C ILE A 383 31.83 -9.87 -32.22
N LYS A 384 32.41 -8.67 -32.07
CA LYS A 384 31.89 -7.68 -31.12
C LYS A 384 30.46 -7.25 -31.48
N GLN A 385 30.16 -7.08 -32.78
CA GLN A 385 28.80 -6.77 -33.23
C GLN A 385 27.80 -7.89 -32.88
N GLN A 386 28.19 -9.16 -33.07
CA GLN A 386 27.35 -10.31 -32.69
C GLN A 386 27.12 -10.42 -31.19
N LEU A 387 28.08 -9.96 -30.37
CA LEU A 387 27.97 -9.93 -28.91
C LEU A 387 27.26 -8.67 -28.38
N ALA A 388 26.86 -7.71 -29.23
CA ALA A 388 26.15 -6.51 -28.78
C ALA A 388 24.83 -6.83 -28.05
N PRO A 389 23.97 -7.76 -28.51
CA PRO A 389 22.71 -8.09 -27.82
C PRO A 389 22.88 -8.57 -26.38
N LEU A 390 24.05 -9.10 -26.00
CA LEU A 390 24.33 -9.48 -24.61
C LEU A 390 24.22 -8.30 -23.64
N TRP A 391 24.44 -7.06 -24.10
CA TRP A 391 24.24 -5.87 -23.27
C TRP A 391 22.76 -5.57 -23.02
N VAL A 392 21.87 -5.88 -23.96
CA VAL A 392 20.41 -5.74 -23.77
C VAL A 392 19.90 -6.81 -22.82
N ILE A 393 20.41 -8.04 -22.92
CA ILE A 393 20.15 -9.10 -21.95
C ILE A 393 20.70 -8.69 -20.57
N GLY A 394 21.91 -8.13 -20.52
CA GLY A 394 22.51 -7.59 -19.31
C GLY A 394 21.69 -6.45 -18.69
N LEU A 395 21.09 -5.58 -19.51
CA LEU A 395 20.16 -4.55 -19.05
C LEU A 395 18.93 -5.16 -18.40
N PHE A 396 18.28 -6.12 -19.07
CA PHE A 396 17.11 -6.81 -18.53
C PHE A 396 17.42 -7.49 -17.20
N LEU A 397 18.54 -8.22 -17.13
CA LEU A 397 19.00 -8.86 -15.88
C LEU A 397 19.34 -7.82 -14.80
N GLY A 398 19.97 -6.70 -15.17
CA GLY A 398 20.30 -5.62 -14.26
C GLY A 398 19.04 -4.98 -13.65
N VAL A 399 18.04 -4.69 -14.48
CA VAL A 399 16.73 -4.19 -14.04
C VAL A 399 16.02 -5.21 -13.14
N LEU A 400 16.05 -6.49 -13.50
CA LEU A 400 15.45 -7.56 -12.69
C LEU A 400 16.12 -7.66 -11.32
N ILE A 401 17.46 -7.74 -11.28
CA ILE A 401 18.24 -7.79 -10.03
C ILE A 401 17.95 -6.57 -9.17
N TRP A 402 17.96 -5.38 -9.75
CA TRP A 402 17.69 -4.16 -9.01
C TRP A 402 16.25 -4.11 -8.48
N THR A 403 15.27 -4.55 -9.27
CA THR A 403 13.88 -4.68 -8.82
C THR A 403 13.80 -5.64 -7.63
N LEU A 404 14.49 -6.79 -7.69
CA LEU A 404 14.58 -7.74 -6.56
C LEU A 404 15.23 -7.11 -5.33
N VAL A 405 16.28 -6.30 -5.49
CA VAL A 405 16.90 -5.54 -4.38
C VAL A 405 15.91 -4.56 -3.78
N LEU A 406 15.16 -3.81 -4.59
CA LEU A 406 14.16 -2.87 -4.09
C LEU A 406 12.99 -3.59 -3.40
N LEU A 407 12.54 -4.73 -3.93
CA LEU A 407 11.53 -5.58 -3.28
C LEU A 407 12.05 -6.10 -1.94
N TRP A 408 13.32 -6.51 -1.86
CA TRP A 408 13.95 -6.92 -0.60
C TRP A 408 14.03 -5.78 0.41
N ILE A 409 14.37 -4.56 -0.04
CA ILE A 409 14.36 -3.36 0.81
C ILE A 409 12.93 -3.07 1.30
N SER A 410 11.93 -3.12 0.42
CA SER A 410 10.52 -2.93 0.79
C SER A 410 10.06 -3.97 1.81
N LEU A 411 10.38 -5.25 1.59
CA LEU A 411 10.10 -6.34 2.53
C LEU A 411 10.77 -6.11 3.89
N TYR A 412 12.04 -5.68 3.90
CA TYR A 412 12.77 -5.35 5.13
C TYR A 412 12.12 -4.18 5.87
N LEU A 413 11.73 -3.12 5.16
CA LEU A 413 11.06 -1.96 5.73
C LEU A 413 9.69 -2.32 6.33
N LEU A 414 8.91 -3.15 5.62
CA LEU A 414 7.61 -3.61 6.08
C LEU A 414 7.75 -4.50 7.32
N GLY A 415 8.60 -5.53 7.27
CA GLY A 415 8.74 -6.50 8.36
C GLY A 415 9.37 -5.93 9.63
N LYS A 416 10.25 -4.91 9.51
CA LYS A 416 10.96 -4.33 10.66
C LYS A 416 10.31 -3.04 11.19
N PHE A 417 9.79 -2.19 10.31
CA PHE A 417 9.30 -0.87 10.69
C PHE A 417 7.81 -0.67 10.43
N GLY A 418 7.13 -1.66 9.83
CA GLY A 418 5.75 -1.50 9.37
C GLY A 418 5.62 -0.45 8.27
N ILE A 419 6.67 -0.22 7.48
CA ILE A 419 6.67 0.80 6.43
C ILE A 419 6.52 0.13 5.06
N TRP A 420 5.50 0.52 4.31
CA TRP A 420 5.26 0.02 2.96
C TRP A 420 5.80 0.99 1.90
N THR A 421 6.55 0.45 0.92
CA THR A 421 6.99 1.16 -0.28
C THR A 421 6.73 0.33 -1.54
N SER A 422 6.26 0.96 -2.61
CA SER A 422 6.02 0.32 -3.91
C SER A 422 7.09 0.72 -4.92
N PRO A 423 8.22 -0.01 -5.03
CA PRO A 423 9.27 0.31 -6.00
C PRO A 423 8.93 -0.09 -7.44
N VAL A 424 7.88 -0.89 -7.63
CA VAL A 424 7.54 -1.53 -8.91
C VAL A 424 7.12 -0.51 -9.98
N PRO A 425 6.22 0.46 -9.71
CA PRO A 425 5.85 1.47 -10.71
C PRO A 425 7.06 2.25 -11.24
N ILE A 426 8.00 2.61 -10.37
CA ILE A 426 9.22 3.34 -10.75
C ILE A 426 10.10 2.50 -11.67
N ALA A 427 10.30 1.21 -11.33
CA ALA A 427 11.07 0.30 -12.17
C ALA A 427 10.44 0.15 -13.56
N ILE A 428 9.11 0.04 -13.64
CA ILE A 428 8.37 -0.02 -14.90
C ILE A 428 8.52 1.29 -15.69
N GLY A 429 8.36 2.44 -15.04
CA GLY A 429 8.49 3.75 -15.66
C GLY A 429 9.88 3.99 -16.24
N MET A 430 10.92 3.65 -15.49
CA MET A 430 12.32 3.76 -15.95
C MET A 430 12.64 2.77 -17.09
N LEU A 431 12.09 1.56 -17.05
CA LEU A 431 12.26 0.60 -18.14
C LEU A 431 11.61 1.12 -19.42
N PHE A 432 10.40 1.69 -19.34
CA PHE A 432 9.74 2.28 -20.49
C PHE A 432 10.54 3.47 -21.06
N GLU A 433 10.97 4.38 -20.19
CA GLU A 433 11.80 5.54 -20.55
C GLU A 433 13.10 5.11 -21.25
N SER A 434 13.78 4.11 -20.72
CA SER A 434 15.01 3.52 -21.27
C SER A 434 14.85 3.06 -22.72
N PHE A 435 13.75 2.37 -23.02
CA PHE A 435 13.52 1.87 -24.38
C PHE A 435 13.18 2.99 -25.37
N VAL A 436 12.45 4.01 -24.91
CA VAL A 436 11.97 5.10 -25.78
C VAL A 436 13.05 6.15 -26.03
N SER A 437 13.63 6.70 -24.95
CA SER A 437 14.57 7.82 -25.02
C SER A 437 16.02 7.35 -24.95
N GLY A 438 16.34 6.47 -24.01
CA GLY A 438 17.71 6.03 -23.74
C GLY A 438 18.36 5.37 -24.96
N SER A 439 17.64 4.46 -25.63
CA SER A 439 18.12 3.79 -26.84
C SER A 439 18.45 4.77 -27.99
N VAL A 440 17.66 5.83 -28.14
CA VAL A 440 17.85 6.83 -29.22
C VAL A 440 18.99 7.78 -28.88
N SER A 441 19.05 8.26 -27.64
CA SER A 441 20.08 9.19 -27.18
C SER A 441 21.48 8.59 -27.33
N GLU A 442 21.67 7.37 -26.83
CA GLU A 442 22.96 6.68 -26.88
C GLU A 442 23.37 6.32 -28.32
N ALA A 443 22.41 5.99 -29.20
CA ALA A 443 22.69 5.78 -30.62
C ALA A 443 23.25 7.05 -31.29
N ILE A 444 22.70 8.23 -30.95
CA ILE A 444 23.16 9.51 -31.47
C ILE A 444 24.55 9.84 -30.93
N HIS A 445 24.78 9.66 -29.63
CA HIS A 445 26.09 9.89 -29.00
C HIS A 445 27.18 9.00 -29.59
N ALA A 446 26.93 7.69 -29.70
CA ALA A 446 27.89 6.75 -30.29
C ALA A 446 28.21 7.10 -31.76
N LYS A 447 27.21 7.55 -32.53
CA LYS A 447 27.42 8.03 -33.91
C LYS A 447 28.24 9.32 -33.97
N GLN A 448 27.98 10.28 -33.08
CA GLN A 448 28.75 11.53 -33.01
C GLN A 448 30.21 11.26 -32.60
N GLU A 449 30.44 10.35 -31.66
CA GLU A 449 31.80 9.98 -31.25
C GLU A 449 32.59 9.35 -32.40
N LEU A 450 31.96 8.47 -33.19
CA LEU A 450 32.58 7.91 -34.41
C LEU A 450 32.93 8.99 -35.44
N ASN A 451 32.04 9.96 -35.66
CA ASN A 451 32.32 11.10 -36.54
C ASN A 451 33.48 11.95 -36.01
N ASN A 452 33.51 12.21 -34.70
CA ASN A 452 34.57 13.00 -34.06
C ASN A 452 35.91 12.28 -34.08
N GLN A 453 35.95 10.95 -34.00
CA GLN A 453 37.18 10.19 -34.18
C GLN A 453 37.73 10.29 -35.61
N GLN A 454 36.86 10.44 -36.61
CA GLN A 454 37.26 10.67 -38.00
C GLN A 454 37.75 12.11 -38.25
N SER A 455 37.25 13.08 -37.49
CA SER A 455 37.69 14.48 -37.54
C SER A 455 38.65 14.78 -36.38
N HIS A 456 39.97 14.73 -36.60
CA HIS A 456 41.06 14.90 -35.60
C HIS A 456 41.09 16.21 -34.74
N SER A 457 39.97 16.83 -34.39
CA SER A 457 39.91 17.99 -33.51
C SER A 457 40.00 17.59 -32.03
N VAL A 458 41.05 18.08 -31.36
CA VAL A 458 41.27 17.91 -29.91
C VAL A 458 40.24 18.75 -29.13
N PRO A 459 39.43 18.17 -28.23
CA PRO A 459 38.50 18.93 -27.41
C PRO A 459 39.21 19.59 -26.21
N ASP A 460 38.84 20.85 -25.94
CA ASP A 460 39.32 21.64 -24.80
C ASP A 460 38.46 21.35 -23.55
N VAL A 461 39.03 20.70 -22.54
CA VAL A 461 38.29 20.11 -21.39
C VAL A 461 38.70 20.76 -20.08
N THR A 462 38.23 21.98 -19.80
CA THR A 462 38.53 22.67 -18.52
C THR A 462 37.34 23.33 -17.80
N THR A 463 36.09 23.18 -18.24
CA THR A 463 34.95 23.78 -17.52
C THR A 463 34.57 22.99 -16.25
N GLY A 464 34.46 23.69 -15.12
CA GLY A 464 34.18 23.12 -13.80
C GLY A 464 32.74 22.62 -13.60
N LEU A 465 32.54 21.73 -12.62
CA LEU A 465 31.28 21.03 -12.32
C LEU A 465 30.07 21.98 -12.19
N TRP A 466 30.20 23.03 -11.38
CA TRP A 466 29.13 24.02 -11.17
C TRP A 466 28.77 24.80 -12.43
N GLN A 467 29.74 25.02 -13.33
CA GLN A 467 29.47 25.64 -14.61
C GLN A 467 28.76 24.67 -15.56
N SER A 468 29.08 23.38 -15.53
CA SER A 468 28.34 22.35 -16.28
C SER A 468 26.90 22.20 -15.79
N LEU A 469 26.69 22.21 -14.47
CA LEU A 469 25.36 22.12 -13.86
C LEU A 469 24.54 23.38 -14.14
N LYS A 470 25.13 24.57 -13.95
CA LYS A 470 24.51 25.84 -14.32
C LYS A 470 24.26 25.94 -15.82
N LYS A 471 25.14 25.40 -16.67
CA LYS A 471 24.97 25.34 -18.13
C LYS A 471 23.92 24.31 -18.52
N SER A 472 23.79 23.18 -17.84
CA SER A 472 22.71 22.19 -18.06
C SER A 472 21.37 22.80 -17.67
N VAL A 473 21.24 23.37 -16.46
CA VAL A 473 20.04 24.08 -16.01
C VAL A 473 19.73 25.29 -16.91
N LYS A 474 20.74 26.06 -17.34
CA LYS A 474 20.58 27.18 -18.28
C LYS A 474 20.30 26.71 -19.71
N ASN A 475 20.80 25.58 -20.17
CA ASN A 475 20.47 24.99 -21.47
C ASN A 475 19.04 24.49 -21.47
N PHE A 476 18.66 23.83 -20.39
CA PHE A 476 17.31 23.36 -20.12
C PHE A 476 16.30 24.53 -20.04
N ALA A 477 16.63 25.61 -19.31
CA ALA A 477 15.72 26.72 -19.03
C ALA A 477 15.83 27.96 -19.94
N TYR A 478 17.01 28.27 -20.51
CA TYR A 478 17.31 29.59 -21.09
C TYR A 478 17.89 29.55 -22.52
N LEU A 479 18.78 28.63 -22.86
CA LEU A 479 19.55 28.71 -24.12
C LEU A 479 18.77 28.24 -25.37
N ASP A 480 17.78 27.37 -25.25
CA ASP A 480 16.97 26.97 -26.42
C ASP A 480 15.87 27.98 -26.78
N CYS A 481 15.29 28.69 -25.82
CA CYS A 481 14.39 29.81 -26.12
C CYS A 481 15.14 30.95 -26.83
N GLN A 482 16.42 31.17 -26.53
CA GLN A 482 17.21 32.23 -27.14
C GLN A 482 17.79 31.82 -28.51
N GLN A 483 18.17 30.55 -28.71
CA GLN A 483 18.63 30.04 -30.01
C GLN A 483 17.48 29.92 -31.02
N LEU A 484 16.28 29.52 -30.60
CA LEU A 484 15.07 29.56 -31.43
C LEU A 484 14.67 30.99 -31.85
N TRP A 485 15.01 32.00 -31.05
CA TRP A 485 14.72 33.40 -31.37
C TRP A 485 15.82 34.08 -32.20
N LYS A 486 17.06 33.61 -32.11
CA LYS A 486 18.20 34.12 -32.89
C LYS A 486 18.47 33.21 -34.09
N GLY A 487 17.55 33.23 -35.06
CA GLY A 487 17.60 32.39 -36.26
C GLY A 487 18.72 32.73 -37.25
N LYS A 488 19.99 32.47 -36.90
CA LYS A 488 21.11 32.74 -37.83
C LYS A 488 22.06 31.60 -38.20
N GLU A 489 22.08 30.44 -37.54
CA GLU A 489 22.91 29.31 -37.99
C GLU A 489 22.23 27.95 -37.68
N GLU A 490 21.31 27.52 -38.56
CA GLU A 490 20.41 26.37 -38.32
C GLU A 490 20.63 25.15 -39.24
N SER A 491 21.62 25.12 -40.14
CA SER A 491 21.69 24.05 -41.15
C SER A 491 22.15 22.68 -40.61
N GLU A 492 22.93 22.60 -39.55
CA GLU A 492 23.49 21.31 -39.09
C GLU A 492 22.70 20.66 -37.94
N ALA A 493 22.12 21.45 -37.02
CA ALA A 493 21.32 20.91 -35.92
C ALA A 493 19.98 20.31 -36.38
N LEU A 494 19.37 20.86 -37.43
CA LEU A 494 18.11 20.38 -38.00
C LEU A 494 18.25 19.04 -38.75
N ILE A 495 19.43 18.73 -39.30
CA ILE A 495 19.68 17.47 -40.03
C ILE A 495 19.82 16.30 -39.06
N LEU A 496 20.37 16.51 -37.86
CA LEU A 496 20.53 15.49 -36.83
C LEU A 496 19.20 15.14 -36.13
N LEU A 497 18.34 16.13 -35.86
CA LEU A 497 16.99 15.91 -35.32
C LEU A 497 16.01 15.35 -36.37
N GLY A 498 16.24 15.62 -37.66
CA GLY A 498 15.40 15.14 -38.76
C GLY A 498 15.55 13.67 -39.14
N GLN A 499 16.53 12.92 -38.60
CA GLN A 499 16.74 11.51 -38.95
C GLN A 499 16.02 10.52 -38.02
N SER A 500 15.78 10.86 -36.74
CA SER A 500 15.02 9.99 -35.82
C SER A 500 13.50 10.09 -35.99
N HIS A 501 13.02 11.15 -36.66
CA HIS A 501 11.59 11.48 -36.77
C HIS A 501 10.92 11.14 -38.12
N ARG A 502 11.65 10.59 -39.11
CA ARG A 502 11.10 10.28 -40.44
C ARG A 502 9.99 9.22 -40.44
N ALA A 503 9.87 8.40 -39.40
CA ALA A 503 8.79 7.43 -39.27
C ALA A 503 7.47 8.02 -38.75
N TRP A 504 7.50 9.19 -38.08
CA TRP A 504 6.30 9.84 -37.54
C TRP A 504 5.83 11.06 -38.36
N LEU A 505 6.70 11.64 -39.19
CA LEU A 505 6.43 12.84 -39.99
C LEU A 505 6.35 12.57 -41.50
N GLY A 506 5.68 11.48 -41.91
CA GLY A 506 5.34 11.24 -43.32
C GLY A 506 4.42 12.30 -43.96
N ILE A 507 4.02 13.34 -43.22
CA ILE A 507 3.10 14.39 -43.67
C ILE A 507 3.80 15.75 -43.91
N VAL A 508 5.07 15.95 -43.51
CA VAL A 508 5.68 17.30 -43.45
C VAL A 508 6.95 17.45 -44.29
N TRP A 509 7.07 16.74 -45.41
CA TRP A 509 8.24 16.85 -46.28
C TRP A 509 7.96 17.70 -47.53
N ASN A 510 7.93 19.03 -47.36
CA ASN A 510 8.05 19.94 -48.50
C ASN A 510 8.82 21.23 -48.16
N GLY A 511 10.13 21.11 -47.99
CA GLY A 511 11.15 22.08 -48.41
C GLY A 511 11.15 23.52 -47.87
N LYS A 512 10.21 23.94 -47.03
CA LYS A 512 10.22 25.28 -46.41
C LYS A 512 10.53 25.16 -44.92
N ARG A 513 11.34 26.10 -44.40
CA ARG A 513 11.67 26.24 -42.97
C ARG A 513 10.37 26.33 -42.18
N GLU A 514 9.98 25.25 -41.53
CA GLU A 514 8.74 25.24 -40.77
C GLU A 514 9.00 25.55 -39.29
N PRO A 515 8.35 26.58 -38.72
CA PRO A 515 8.34 26.83 -37.27
C PRO A 515 7.76 25.67 -36.45
N GLY A 516 7.23 24.63 -37.10
CA GLY A 516 6.66 23.45 -36.46
C GLY A 516 7.62 22.71 -35.53
N ALA A 517 8.91 22.56 -35.88
CA ALA A 517 9.86 21.87 -35.00
C ALA A 517 10.12 22.65 -33.70
N ALA A 518 10.24 23.97 -33.80
CA ALA A 518 10.36 24.87 -32.65
C ALA A 518 9.12 24.82 -31.76
N ILE A 519 7.93 24.88 -32.39
CA ILE A 519 6.64 24.79 -31.69
C ILE A 519 6.52 23.45 -30.97
N VAL A 520 6.88 22.33 -31.60
CA VAL A 520 6.83 21.00 -30.99
C VAL A 520 7.79 20.89 -29.79
N LEU A 521 9.01 21.44 -29.88
CA LEU A 521 9.95 21.46 -28.77
C LEU A 521 9.45 22.32 -27.59
N VAL A 522 8.91 23.51 -27.87
CA VAL A 522 8.32 24.38 -26.84
C VAL A 522 7.11 23.70 -26.20
N LEU A 523 6.23 23.11 -27.01
CA LEU A 523 5.05 22.37 -26.53
C LEU A 523 5.46 21.21 -25.63
N ARG A 524 6.46 20.40 -26.05
CA ARG A 524 7.01 19.30 -25.23
C ARG A 524 7.53 19.79 -23.88
N ARG A 525 8.21 20.95 -23.83
CA ARG A 525 8.72 21.53 -22.58
C ARG A 525 7.64 22.14 -21.70
N LEU A 526 6.63 22.78 -22.28
CA LEU A 526 5.48 23.26 -21.54
C LEU A 526 4.68 22.10 -20.95
N ILE A 527 4.55 20.98 -21.68
CA ILE A 527 3.98 19.74 -21.17
C ILE A 527 4.83 19.21 -20.01
N TRP A 528 6.15 19.13 -20.16
CA TRP A 528 7.05 18.67 -19.10
C TRP A 528 6.95 19.53 -17.83
N LEU A 529 7.06 20.85 -17.97
CA LEU A 529 6.92 21.80 -16.85
C LEU A 529 5.52 21.69 -16.23
N GLY A 530 4.49 21.58 -17.07
CA GLY A 530 3.11 21.36 -16.64
C GLY A 530 2.95 20.09 -15.81
N ILE A 531 3.55 18.97 -16.23
CA ILE A 531 3.56 17.71 -15.49
C ILE A 531 4.27 17.90 -14.14
N VAL A 532 5.45 18.50 -14.11
CA VAL A 532 6.19 18.69 -12.84
C VAL A 532 5.42 19.63 -11.90
N VAL A 533 4.93 20.76 -12.39
CA VAL A 533 4.12 21.71 -11.60
C VAL A 533 2.84 21.04 -11.11
N PHE A 534 2.19 20.24 -11.94
CA PHE A 534 0.99 19.50 -11.56
C PHE A 534 1.29 18.41 -10.54
N ALA A 535 2.44 17.72 -10.61
CA ALA A 535 2.88 16.80 -9.58
C ALA A 535 3.07 17.53 -8.24
N PHE A 536 3.74 18.69 -8.23
CA PHE A 536 3.86 19.51 -7.01
C PHE A 536 2.50 19.99 -6.48
N TYR A 537 1.59 20.40 -7.37
CA TYR A 537 0.23 20.79 -7.01
C TYR A 537 -0.54 19.61 -6.40
N ALA A 538 -0.47 18.44 -7.02
CA ALA A 538 -1.09 17.20 -6.55
C ALA A 538 -0.53 16.76 -5.19
N MET A 539 0.79 16.88 -4.98
CA MET A 539 1.43 16.65 -3.69
C MET A 539 0.96 17.65 -2.63
N TYR A 540 0.83 18.93 -2.98
CA TYR A 540 0.40 19.98 -2.05
C TYR A 540 -1.07 19.84 -1.64
N HIS A 541 -1.96 19.54 -2.58
CA HIS A 541 -3.41 19.41 -2.33
C HIS A 541 -3.85 18.02 -1.89
N GLY A 542 -3.12 16.96 -2.27
CA GLY A 542 -3.42 15.58 -1.88
C GLY A 542 -3.35 15.36 -0.37
N SER A 543 -2.49 16.10 0.33
CA SER A 543 -2.41 16.04 1.80
C SER A 543 -3.67 16.55 2.52
N TYR A 544 -4.55 17.31 1.84
CA TYR A 544 -5.77 17.85 2.46
C TYR A 544 -7.03 16.99 2.28
N HIS A 545 -7.02 16.02 1.36
CA HIS A 545 -8.20 15.17 1.09
C HIS A 545 -8.18 13.83 1.84
N HIS A 546 -7.05 13.45 2.43
CA HIS A 546 -6.89 12.20 3.21
C HIS A 546 -6.81 12.40 4.73
N SER A 547 -6.92 13.64 5.21
CA SER A 547 -7.12 14.00 6.62
C SER A 547 -8.56 14.40 6.87
#